data_AF-A0A9Q8Q3Q1-F1
#
_entry.id   AF-A0A9Q8Q3Q1-F1
#
_cell.length_a   1.000
_cell.length_b   1.000
_cell.length_c   1.000
_cell.angle_alpha   90.00
_cell.angle_beta   90.00
_cell.angle_gamma   90.00
#
_symmetry.space_group_name_H-M   'P 1'
#
loop_
_entity.id
_entity.type
_entity.pdbx_description
1 polymer ?
#
loop_
_entity_poly.entity_id
_entity_poly.type
_entity_poly.pdbx_seq_one_letter_code
_entity_poly.pdbx_strand_id
1 'polypeptide(L)'
;MDKSNISKIDIHPLDKYIKWMANKYIMLSIFIFILIFGVISSYIYDNSIMIVKSGSLGAMIGTLLTLSPMFSSGIYLSRPESSPFARLDKEAKIIKTTDEGRKASSGVACGVVLIIISTFVSTFGDLITLH
;
A
#
# COMPACT_ATOMS: atom_id res chain seq x y z
N MET A 1 12.88 17.04 9.94
CA MET A 1 13.66 16.69 11.15
C MET A 1 14.98 16.09 10.70
N ASP A 2 16.07 16.45 11.36
CA ASP A 2 17.39 15.88 11.10
C ASP A 2 17.37 14.38 11.40
N LYS A 3 17.80 13.54 10.46
CA LYS A 3 17.77 12.07 10.55
C LYS A 3 18.78 11.51 11.57
N SER A 4 19.53 12.40 12.24
CA SER A 4 20.59 12.10 13.20
C SER A 4 20.10 11.70 14.60
N ASN A 5 18.79 11.76 14.87
CA ASN A 5 18.22 11.60 16.23
C ASN A 5 17.29 10.39 16.41
N ILE A 6 17.44 9.34 15.59
CA ILE A 6 16.70 8.06 15.77
C ILE A 6 17.61 7.12 16.56
N SER A 7 17.14 6.67 17.73
CA SER A 7 17.86 5.67 18.54
C SER A 7 18.08 4.40 17.73
N LYS A 8 19.29 3.82 17.79
CA LYS A 8 19.60 2.53 17.11
C LYS A 8 18.70 1.38 17.58
N ILE A 9 18.04 1.53 18.73
CA ILE A 9 17.11 0.56 19.31
C ILE A 9 15.77 0.54 18.56
N ASP A 10 15.36 1.66 17.96
CA ASP A 10 14.08 1.79 17.25
C ASP A 10 14.15 1.33 15.78
N ILE A 11 15.34 0.94 15.31
CA ILE A 11 15.56 0.42 13.96
C ILE A 11 15.33 -1.09 13.99
N HIS A 12 14.21 -1.54 13.44
CA HIS A 12 13.92 -2.96 13.39
C HIS A 12 14.79 -3.63 12.31
N PRO A 13 15.39 -4.81 12.56
CA PRO A 13 16.23 -5.49 11.57
C PRO A 13 15.47 -5.82 10.27
N LEU A 14 14.15 -5.99 10.35
CA LEU A 14 13.30 -6.23 9.17
C LEU A 14 12.97 -4.95 8.38
N ASP A 15 13.28 -3.75 8.88
CA ASP A 15 12.98 -2.50 8.15
C ASP A 15 13.63 -2.48 6.76
N LYS A 16 14.79 -3.12 6.59
CA LYS A 16 15.47 -3.24 5.28
C LYS A 16 14.64 -4.06 4.27
N TYR A 17 13.90 -5.06 4.76
CA TYR A 17 13.07 -5.94 3.93
C TYR A 17 11.62 -5.48 3.80
N ILE A 18 11.20 -4.45 4.54
CA ILE A 18 9.79 -4.03 4.58
C ILE A 18 9.63 -2.60 4.03
N LYS A 19 10.67 -1.77 4.04
CA LYS A 19 10.63 -0.40 3.49
C LYS A 19 10.21 -0.32 2.03
N TRP A 20 10.47 -1.34 1.22
CA TRP A 20 10.01 -1.36 -0.18
C TRP A 20 8.49 -1.48 -0.30
N MET A 21 7.80 -2.06 0.70
CA MET A 21 6.35 -2.17 0.74
C MET A 21 5.66 -0.82 0.94
N ALA A 22 6.40 0.18 1.44
CA ALA A 22 5.92 1.56 1.52
C ALA A 22 5.95 2.29 0.16
N ASN A 23 6.59 1.72 -0.87
CA ASN A 23 6.65 2.34 -2.20
C ASN A 23 5.43 1.94 -3.04
N LYS A 24 4.50 2.88 -3.19
CA LYS A 24 3.26 2.71 -3.97
C LYS A 24 3.49 2.21 -5.40
N TYR A 25 4.56 2.62 -6.07
CA TYR A 25 4.81 2.23 -7.46
C TYR A 25 5.26 0.77 -7.55
N ILE A 26 6.06 0.30 -6.59
CA ILE A 26 6.49 -1.10 -6.52
C ILE A 26 5.27 -1.99 -6.24
N MET A 27 4.46 -1.61 -5.24
CA MET A 27 3.26 -2.37 -4.88
C MET A 27 2.24 -2.42 -6.01
N LEU A 28 2.04 -1.31 -6.73
CA LEU A 28 1.16 -1.25 -7.90
C LEU A 28 1.68 -2.13 -9.04
N SER A 29 3.00 -2.14 -9.27
CA SER A 29 3.62 -3.00 -10.29
C SER A 29 3.41 -4.48 -9.97
N ILE A 30 3.62 -4.88 -8.72
CA ILE A 30 3.38 -6.26 -8.26
C ILE A 30 1.89 -6.61 -8.38
N PHE A 31 1.00 -5.70 -8.01
CA PHE A 31 -0.45 -5.89 -8.16
C PHE A 31 -0.84 -6.19 -9.60
N ILE A 32 -0.38 -5.36 -10.56
CA ILE A 32 -0.62 -5.57 -11.98
C ILE A 32 -0.06 -6.91 -12.44
N PHE A 33 1.16 -7.25 -12.01
CA PHE A 33 1.79 -8.52 -12.36
C PHE A 33 0.98 -9.73 -11.86
N ILE A 34 0.46 -9.69 -10.63
CA ILE A 34 -0.38 -10.76 -10.07
C ILE A 34 -1.69 -10.92 -10.85
N LEU A 35 -2.34 -9.81 -11.22
CA LEU A 35 -3.56 -9.88 -12.01
C LEU A 35 -3.30 -10.48 -13.40
N ILE A 36 -2.26 -10.01 -14.10
CA ILE A 36 -1.87 -10.54 -15.41
C ILE A 36 -1.53 -12.04 -15.29
N PHE A 37 -0.77 -12.42 -14.27
CA PHE A 37 -0.40 -13.81 -14.03
C PHE A 37 -1.64 -14.68 -13.77
N GLY A 38 -2.62 -14.17 -13.01
CA GLY A 38 -3.88 -14.86 -12.75
C GLY A 38 -4.68 -15.10 -14.03
N VAL A 39 -4.79 -14.10 -14.90
CA VAL A 39 -5.47 -14.20 -16.20
C VAL A 39 -4.76 -15.20 -17.12
N ILE A 40 -3.44 -15.09 -17.28
CA ILE A 40 -2.65 -16.01 -18.11
C ILE A 40 -2.77 -17.45 -17.59
N SER A 41 -2.64 -17.64 -16.27
CA SER A 41 -2.76 -18.96 -15.66
C SER A 41 -4.17 -19.53 -15.83
N SER A 42 -5.21 -18.71 -15.66
CA SER A 42 -6.59 -19.14 -15.90
C SER A 42 -6.83 -19.60 -17.33
N TYR A 43 -6.22 -18.92 -18.32
CA TYR A 43 -6.30 -19.31 -19.72
C TYR A 43 -5.54 -20.62 -20.02
N ILE A 44 -4.36 -20.81 -19.44
CA ILE A 44 -3.54 -22.02 -19.65
C ILE A 44 -4.19 -23.27 -19.01
N TYR A 45 -4.77 -23.10 -17.82
CA TYR A 45 -5.33 -24.21 -17.04
C TYR A 45 -6.84 -24.38 -17.18
N ASP A 46 -7.48 -23.57 -18.04
CA ASP A 46 -8.94 -23.54 -18.27
C ASP A 46 -9.76 -23.51 -16.97
N ASN A 47 -9.28 -22.72 -16.00
CA ASN A 47 -9.84 -22.69 -14.66
C ASN A 47 -9.84 -21.29 -14.06
N SER A 48 -11.04 -20.73 -13.92
CA SER A 48 -11.32 -19.41 -13.37
C SER A 48 -10.83 -19.19 -11.94
N ILE A 49 -10.55 -20.28 -11.19
CA ILE A 49 -10.09 -20.20 -9.81
C ILE A 49 -8.77 -19.41 -9.67
N MET A 50 -7.96 -19.36 -10.73
CA MET A 50 -6.70 -18.61 -10.73
C MET A 50 -6.93 -17.09 -10.77
N ILE A 51 -8.01 -16.62 -11.41
CA ILE A 51 -8.42 -15.21 -11.38
C ILE A 51 -8.97 -14.86 -9.99
N VAL A 52 -9.79 -15.74 -9.40
CA VAL A 52 -10.31 -15.53 -8.04
C VAL A 52 -9.17 -15.40 -7.02
N LYS A 53 -8.18 -16.29 -7.10
CA LYS A 53 -6.98 -16.27 -6.25
C LYS A 53 -6.11 -15.04 -6.48
N SER A 54 -5.94 -14.60 -7.73
CA SER A 54 -5.17 -13.38 -8.02
C SER A 54 -5.86 -12.14 -7.47
N GLY A 55 -7.20 -12.10 -7.49
CA GLY A 55 -8.00 -11.09 -6.79
C GLY A 55 -7.71 -11.08 -5.28
N SER A 56 -7.74 -12.23 -4.61
CA SER A 56 -7.43 -12.31 -3.18
C SER A 56 -6.00 -11.85 -2.85
N LEU A 57 -5.02 -12.22 -3.66
CA LEU A 57 -3.63 -11.75 -3.53
C LEU A 57 -3.52 -10.23 -3.76
N GLY A 58 -4.29 -9.68 -4.70
CA GLY A 58 -4.39 -8.25 -4.92
C GLY A 58 -4.91 -7.51 -3.69
N ALA A 59 -5.90 -8.08 -2.99
CA ALA A 59 -6.45 -7.49 -1.77
C ALA A 59 -5.41 -7.47 -0.63
N MET A 60 -4.54 -8.48 -0.56
CA MET A 60 -3.40 -8.48 0.37
C MET A 60 -2.43 -7.33 0.05
N ILE A 61 -2.11 -7.09 -1.22
CA ILE A 61 -1.24 -5.96 -1.62
C ILE A 61 -1.89 -4.62 -1.28
N GLY A 62 -3.18 -4.46 -1.58
CA GLY A 62 -3.92 -3.25 -1.24
C GLY A 62 -3.92 -3.00 0.27
N THR A 63 -4.11 -4.05 1.08
CA THR A 63 -4.04 -3.98 2.55
C THR A 63 -2.65 -3.54 3.01
N LEU A 64 -1.59 -4.13 2.48
CA LEU A 64 -0.22 -3.74 2.80
C LEU A 64 0.08 -2.28 2.43
N LEU A 65 -0.52 -1.79 1.34
CA LEU A 65 -0.39 -0.38 0.95
C LEU A 65 -1.21 0.54 1.86
N THR A 66 -2.36 0.10 2.40
CA THR A 66 -3.04 0.84 3.49
C THR A 66 -2.24 0.91 4.78
N LEU A 67 -1.38 -0.08 5.00
CA LEU A 67 -0.43 -0.11 6.11
C LEU A 67 0.91 0.57 5.76
N SER A 68 1.06 1.15 4.56
CA SER A 68 2.29 1.85 4.16
C SER A 68 2.77 2.92 5.14
N PRO A 69 1.90 3.68 5.85
CA PRO A 69 2.35 4.64 6.86
C PRO A 69 3.09 3.98 8.04
N MET A 70 2.74 2.75 8.40
CA MET A 70 3.45 1.99 9.45
C MET A 70 4.85 1.59 9.00
N PHE A 71 5.03 1.33 7.70
CA PHE A 71 6.31 0.92 7.14
C PHE A 71 7.21 2.09 6.73
N SER A 72 6.68 3.29 6.45
CA SER A 72 7.50 4.43 6.01
C SER A 72 8.35 5.02 7.12
N SER A 73 7.83 5.01 8.35
CA SER A 73 8.52 5.56 9.53
C SER A 73 9.31 4.49 10.29
N GLY A 74 9.06 3.20 10.03
CA GLY A 74 9.54 2.06 10.82
C GLY A 74 8.42 1.54 11.74
N ILE A 75 8.37 0.22 11.94
CA ILE A 75 7.24 -0.49 12.61
C ILE A 75 6.85 0.13 13.96
N TYR A 76 7.81 0.75 14.66
CA TYR A 76 7.62 1.34 16.00
C TYR A 76 7.55 2.89 16.02
N LEU A 77 7.79 3.56 14.89
CA LEU A 77 7.91 5.01 14.79
C LEU A 77 6.71 5.68 14.12
N SER A 78 5.69 4.91 13.73
CA SER A 78 4.42 5.42 13.23
C SER A 78 3.57 6.03 14.35
N ARG A 79 4.06 7.12 14.95
CA ARG A 79 3.21 8.01 15.75
C ARG A 79 2.44 8.91 14.79
N PRO A 80 1.11 9.11 14.98
CA PRO A 80 0.44 10.22 14.33
C PRO A 80 1.15 11.49 14.77
N GLU A 81 1.57 12.33 13.80
CA GLU A 81 2.10 13.65 14.08
C GLU A 81 1.01 14.53 14.72
N SER A 82 0.72 14.34 16.00
CA SER A 82 0.12 15.37 16.83
C SER A 82 1.25 16.33 17.23
N SER A 83 1.78 17.07 16.26
CA SER A 83 2.67 18.18 16.55
C SER A 83 1.84 19.36 17.07
N PRO A 84 2.08 19.88 18.29
CA PRO A 84 1.45 21.11 18.77
C PRO A 84 1.98 22.37 18.03
N PHE A 85 2.92 22.20 17.10
CA PHE A 85 3.50 23.27 16.29
C PHE A 85 2.99 23.21 14.84
N ALA A 86 1.78 23.71 14.63
CA ALA A 86 1.25 23.96 13.30
C ALA A 86 2.10 25.02 12.59
N ARG A 87 2.70 24.69 11.44
CA ARG A 87 3.43 25.66 10.61
C ARG A 87 2.43 26.44 9.75
N LEU A 88 2.66 27.73 9.57
CA LEU A 88 1.89 28.57 8.65
C LEU A 88 2.53 28.55 7.26
N ASP A 89 1.72 28.51 6.22
CA ASP A 89 2.12 28.69 4.83
C ASP A 89 2.48 30.17 4.56
N LYS A 90 3.12 30.44 3.42
CA LYS A 90 3.44 31.78 2.90
C LYS A 90 2.22 32.71 2.82
N GLU A 91 1.01 32.14 2.80
CA GLU A 91 -0.27 32.85 2.84
C GLU A 91 -0.90 32.95 4.25
N ALA A 92 -0.14 32.70 5.33
CA ALA A 92 -0.60 32.66 6.72
C ALA A 92 -1.75 31.66 6.98
N LYS A 93 -1.87 30.62 6.14
CA LYS A 93 -2.81 29.52 6.35
C LYS A 93 -2.16 28.40 7.16
N ILE A 94 -2.92 27.79 8.05
CA ILE A 94 -2.46 26.66 8.87
C ILE A 94 -2.14 25.47 7.94
N ILE A 95 -0.87 25.06 7.88
CA ILE A 95 -0.46 23.81 7.23
C ILE A 95 -0.86 22.68 8.17
N LYS A 96 -2.05 22.14 7.97
CA LYS A 96 -2.61 21.03 8.76
C LYS A 96 -2.00 19.67 8.37
N THR A 97 -1.20 19.60 7.30
CA THR A 97 -0.70 18.35 6.73
C THR A 97 0.75 18.51 6.29
N THR A 98 1.65 17.70 6.86
CA THR A 98 3.04 17.61 6.40
C THR A 98 3.11 16.86 5.06
N ASP A 99 4.16 17.08 4.27
CA ASP A 99 4.38 16.36 3.00
C ASP A 99 4.48 14.84 3.20
N GLU A 100 4.97 14.42 4.37
CA GLU A 100 5.02 13.01 4.79
C GLU A 100 3.60 12.48 5.06
N GLY A 101 2.75 13.25 5.75
CA GLY A 101 1.33 12.94 5.93
C GLY A 101 0.56 12.84 4.61
N ARG A 102 0.84 13.72 3.63
CA ARG A 102 0.22 13.64 2.28
C ARG A 102 0.65 12.38 1.52
N LYS A 103 1.92 12.00 1.57
CA LYS A 103 2.42 10.77 0.92
C LYS A 103 1.85 9.52 1.58
N ALA A 104 1.76 9.49 2.91
CA ALA A 104 1.14 8.42 3.66
C ALA A 104 -0.35 8.26 3.31
N SER A 105 -1.12 9.36 3.34
CA SER A 105 -2.55 9.36 3.00
C SER A 105 -2.81 8.91 1.55
N SER A 106 -1.96 9.31 0.60
CA SER A 106 -2.07 8.86 -0.79
C SER A 106 -1.84 7.35 -0.95
N GLY A 107 -0.93 6.76 -0.17
CA GLY A 107 -0.73 5.31 -0.11
C GLY A 107 -1.98 4.58 0.38
N VAL A 108 -2.58 5.08 1.47
CA VAL A 108 -3.83 4.53 2.03
C VAL A 108 -4.97 4.58 1.01
N ALA A 109 -5.22 5.73 0.40
CA ALA A 109 -6.28 5.87 -0.60
C ALA A 109 -6.08 4.92 -1.79
N CYS A 110 -4.83 4.80 -2.28
CA CYS A 110 -4.49 3.86 -3.33
C CYS A 110 -4.73 2.40 -2.90
N GLY A 111 -4.32 2.04 -1.67
CA GLY A 111 -4.53 0.70 -1.13
C GLY A 111 -6.02 0.32 -1.05
N VAL A 112 -6.88 1.24 -0.62
CA VAL A 112 -8.34 1.02 -0.60
C VAL A 112 -8.89 0.77 -2.01
N VAL A 113 -8.48 1.57 -3.00
CA VAL A 113 -8.90 1.35 -4.40
C VAL A 113 -8.46 -0.03 -4.90
N LEU A 114 -7.22 -0.43 -4.59
CA LEU A 114 -6.72 -1.76 -4.94
C LEU A 114 -7.54 -2.87 -4.29
N ILE A 115 -7.89 -2.74 -3.00
CA ILE A 115 -8.75 -3.71 -2.30
C ILE A 115 -10.10 -3.82 -3.01
N ILE A 116 -10.75 -2.71 -3.36
CA ILE A 116 -12.04 -2.73 -4.04
C ILE A 116 -11.94 -3.51 -5.36
N ILE A 117 -10.98 -3.16 -6.23
CA ILE A 117 -10.76 -3.86 -7.51
C ILE A 117 -10.50 -5.35 -7.27
N SER A 118 -9.65 -5.65 -6.29
CA SER A 118 -9.28 -7.01 -5.91
C SER A 118 -10.45 -7.85 -5.43
N THR A 119 -11.33 -7.26 -4.61
CA THR A 119 -12.56 -7.89 -4.16
C THR A 119 -13.49 -8.15 -5.34
N PHE A 120 -13.64 -7.21 -6.27
CA PHE A 120 -14.40 -7.46 -7.50
C PHE A 120 -13.83 -8.63 -8.31
N VAL A 121 -12.51 -8.66 -8.52
CA VAL A 121 -11.86 -9.77 -9.24
C VAL A 121 -12.00 -11.09 -8.47
N SER A 122 -11.90 -11.08 -7.15
CA SER A 122 -12.04 -12.28 -6.32
C SER A 122 -13.48 -12.80 -6.32
N THR A 123 -14.48 -11.93 -6.19
CA THR A 123 -15.89 -12.33 -6.11
C THR A 123 -16.49 -12.67 -7.47
N PHE A 124 -16.11 -11.95 -8.52
CA PHE A 124 -16.71 -12.11 -9.86
C PHE A 124 -15.74 -12.76 -10.86
N GLY A 125 -14.54 -13.15 -10.45
CA GLY A 125 -13.52 -13.76 -11.31
C GLY A 125 -14.01 -15.00 -12.03
N ASP A 126 -14.83 -15.80 -11.37
CA ASP A 126 -15.43 -17.01 -11.96
C ASP A 126 -16.37 -16.72 -13.14
N LEU A 127 -16.99 -15.54 -13.16
CA LEU A 127 -17.88 -15.12 -14.25
C LEU A 127 -17.12 -14.58 -15.47
N ILE A 128 -15.87 -14.11 -15.28
CA ILE A 128 -15.09 -13.42 -16.32
C ILE A 128 -14.58 -14.41 -17.38
N THR A 129 -14.31 -15.66 -16.99
CA THR A 129 -13.79 -16.72 -17.88
C THR A 129 -14.82 -17.75 -18.29
N LEU A 130 -16.10 -17.58 -17.93
CA LEU A 130 -17.18 -18.51 -18.29
C LEU A 130 -17.73 -18.30 -19.72
N HIS A 131 -16.92 -17.81 -20.67
CA HIS A 131 -17.26 -17.64 -22.09
C HIS A 131 -16.13 -18.09 -23.00
#